data_AF-A0A1G1R078-F1
#
_entry.id   AF-A0A1G1R078-F1
#
_cell.length_a   1.000
_cell.length_b   1.000
_cell.length_c   1.000
_cell.angle_alpha   90.00
_cell.angle_beta   90.00
_cell.angle_gamma   90.00
#
_symmetry.space_group_name_H-M   'P 1'
#
loop_
_entity.id
_entity.type
_entity.pdbx_description
1 polymer ?
#
loop_
_entity_poly.entity_id
_entity_poly.type
_entity_poly.pdbx_seq_one_letter_code
_entity_poly.pdbx_strand_id
1 'polypeptide(L)'
;MGNPNGLGVLSALVLPISLWQFLETKKNSALFLFFAILISLLLSGARGPINATIFGLGYFIYIRSKKHTPAVFFSWATFILVFIWLIETSAKQFFKAYIRVGSLSILGGRIEAWMVAVNLFLEKPIFGYGFGVEDKIFALKKVVFHVHSGEYVHNSFLGILVQLGLLGFVIFFVPLFLLLFKELFYRQEDRVVPLLRYALRASLIVRLFCCMSESWIYSVGSGVMLPFWIMAMLLVFYCYRDKEEAT
;
A
#
# COMPACT_ATOMS: atom_id res chain seq x y z
N MET A 1 13.62 -13.36 10.26
CA MET A 1 12.29 -13.77 10.79
C MET A 1 11.22 -13.08 9.97
N GLY A 2 10.20 -13.81 9.50
CA GLY A 2 9.22 -13.31 8.53
C GLY A 2 8.33 -12.23 9.12
N ASN A 3 8.27 -11.06 8.45
CA ASN A 3 7.30 -10.02 8.78
C ASN A 3 5.88 -10.64 8.68
N PRO A 4 5.09 -10.70 9.77
CA PRO A 4 3.75 -11.28 9.75
C PRO A 4 2.83 -10.60 8.72
N ASN A 5 3.14 -9.36 8.36
CA ASN A 5 2.38 -8.60 7.36
C ASN A 5 2.73 -9.00 5.93
N GLY A 6 3.79 -9.78 5.68
CA GLY A 6 4.22 -10.14 4.32
C GLY A 6 3.13 -10.82 3.50
N LEU A 7 2.38 -11.74 4.13
CA LEU A 7 1.22 -12.39 3.51
C LEU A 7 0.10 -11.39 3.23
N GLY A 8 -0.27 -10.54 4.18
CA GLY A 8 -1.31 -9.52 3.98
C GLY A 8 -0.95 -8.54 2.88
N VAL A 9 0.31 -8.12 2.83
CA VAL A 9 0.87 -7.25 1.80
C VAL A 9 0.80 -7.94 0.42
N LEU A 10 1.15 -9.22 0.30
CA LEU A 10 1.03 -9.95 -0.98
C LEU A 10 -0.44 -10.12 -1.39
N SER A 11 -1.30 -10.55 -0.47
CA SER A 11 -2.73 -10.75 -0.74
C SER A 11 -3.40 -9.46 -1.20
N ALA A 12 -3.08 -8.32 -0.58
CA ALA A 12 -3.57 -7.01 -0.98
C ALA A 12 -3.17 -6.62 -2.41
N LEU A 13 -1.94 -6.94 -2.84
CA LEU A 13 -1.46 -6.67 -4.21
C LEU A 13 -2.30 -7.39 -5.27
N VAL A 14 -2.61 -8.66 -5.04
CA VAL A 14 -3.19 -9.56 -6.04
C VAL A 14 -4.72 -9.51 -6.05
N LEU A 15 -5.36 -9.03 -4.97
CA LEU A 15 -6.81 -9.05 -4.84
C LEU A 15 -7.59 -8.32 -5.95
N PRO A 16 -7.16 -7.14 -6.46
CA PRO A 16 -7.80 -6.54 -7.63
C PRO A 16 -7.68 -7.39 -8.90
N ILE A 17 -6.57 -8.11 -9.06
CA ILE A 17 -6.32 -9.00 -10.21
C ILE A 17 -7.21 -10.24 -10.14
N SER A 18 -7.38 -10.85 -8.96
CA SER A 18 -8.27 -12.01 -8.81
C SER A 18 -9.74 -11.62 -9.03
N LEU A 19 -10.15 -10.41 -8.61
CA LEU A 19 -11.47 -9.88 -8.94
C LEU A 19 -11.65 -9.68 -10.44
N TRP A 20 -10.65 -9.12 -11.13
CA TRP A 20 -10.66 -9.02 -12.60
C TRP A 20 -10.82 -10.39 -13.26
N GLN A 21 -10.04 -11.38 -12.84
CA GLN A 21 -10.09 -12.73 -13.41
C GLN A 21 -11.49 -13.33 -13.28
N PHE A 22 -12.14 -13.17 -12.12
CA PHE A 22 -13.53 -13.59 -11.95
C PHE A 22 -14.49 -12.83 -12.86
N LEU A 23 -14.36 -11.50 -12.95
CA LEU A 23 -15.24 -10.69 -13.78
C LEU A 23 -15.11 -10.97 -15.28
N GLU A 24 -13.91 -11.34 -15.73
CA GLU A 24 -13.62 -11.71 -17.12
C GLU A 24 -14.13 -13.11 -17.44
N THR A 25 -13.78 -14.10 -16.61
CA THR A 25 -14.02 -15.52 -16.92
C THR A 25 -15.37 -16.05 -16.45
N LYS A 26 -16.00 -15.39 -15.46
CA LYS A 26 -17.20 -15.84 -14.75
C LYS A 26 -17.10 -17.24 -14.11
N LYS A 27 -15.89 -17.78 -13.95
CA LYS A 27 -15.67 -19.12 -13.39
C LYS A 27 -15.75 -19.11 -11.86
N ASN A 28 -16.42 -20.12 -11.29
CA ASN A 28 -16.49 -20.30 -9.84
C ASN A 28 -15.11 -20.53 -9.20
N SER A 29 -14.15 -21.11 -9.94
CA SER A 29 -12.77 -21.26 -9.46
C SER A 29 -12.08 -19.91 -9.24
N ALA A 30 -12.30 -18.93 -10.12
CA ALA A 30 -11.77 -17.58 -9.95
C ALA A 30 -12.43 -16.85 -8.77
N LEU A 31 -13.73 -17.08 -8.55
CA LEU A 31 -14.45 -16.56 -7.39
C LEU A 31 -13.92 -17.17 -6.08
N PHE A 32 -13.69 -18.48 -6.06
CA PHE A 32 -13.09 -19.17 -4.93
C PHE A 32 -11.70 -18.62 -4.61
N LEU A 33 -10.85 -18.43 -5.63
CA LEU A 33 -9.52 -17.84 -5.46
C LEU A 33 -9.60 -16.41 -4.88
N PHE A 34 -10.52 -15.58 -5.35
CA PHE A 34 -10.74 -14.24 -4.80
C PHE A 34 -11.06 -14.30 -3.30
N PHE A 35 -12.01 -15.14 -2.88
CA PHE A 35 -12.37 -15.26 -1.48
C PHE A 35 -11.26 -15.90 -0.63
N ALA A 36 -10.52 -16.88 -1.17
CA ALA A 36 -9.37 -17.46 -0.47
C ALA A 36 -8.29 -16.40 -0.18
N ILE A 37 -7.97 -15.54 -1.15
CA ILE A 37 -7.02 -14.44 -0.96
C ILE A 37 -7.57 -13.38 0.00
N LEU A 38 -8.86 -13.05 -0.08
CA LEU A 38 -9.52 -12.11 0.84
C LEU A 38 -9.47 -12.63 2.28
N ILE A 39 -9.80 -13.90 2.51
CA ILE A 39 -9.72 -14.53 3.83
C ILE A 39 -8.28 -14.53 4.32
N SER A 40 -7.31 -14.87 3.47
CA SER A 40 -5.88 -14.79 3.82
C SER A 40 -5.47 -13.38 4.25
N LEU A 41 -5.91 -12.35 3.53
CA LEU A 41 -5.68 -10.95 3.90
C LEU A 41 -6.28 -10.61 5.27
N LEU A 42 -7.54 -11.01 5.53
CA LEU A 42 -8.21 -10.73 6.80
C LEU A 42 -7.54 -11.47 7.97
N LEU A 43 -7.20 -12.75 7.77
CA LEU A 43 -6.51 -13.58 8.76
C LEU A 43 -5.08 -13.10 9.05
N SER A 44 -4.44 -12.40 8.11
CA SER A 44 -3.11 -11.80 8.36
C SER A 44 -3.14 -10.73 9.47
N GLY A 45 -4.31 -10.16 9.79
CA GLY A 45 -4.46 -9.09 10.77
C GLY A 45 -3.79 -7.77 10.38
N ALA A 46 -3.21 -7.67 9.17
CA ALA A 46 -2.46 -6.52 8.70
C ALA A 46 -3.40 -5.38 8.30
N ARG A 47 -3.69 -4.48 9.23
CA ARG A 47 -4.65 -3.36 9.06
C ARG A 47 -4.30 -2.43 7.89
N GLY A 48 -3.01 -2.14 7.71
CA GLY A 48 -2.53 -1.31 6.59
C GLY A 48 -2.92 -1.88 5.23
N PRO A 49 -2.50 -3.13 4.91
CA PRO A 49 -2.94 -3.84 3.71
C PRO A 49 -4.45 -3.99 3.54
N ILE A 50 -5.21 -4.21 4.63
CA ILE A 50 -6.68 -4.27 4.57
C ILE A 50 -7.26 -2.93 4.10
N ASN A 51 -6.88 -1.83 4.74
CA ASN A 51 -7.36 -0.49 4.39
C ASN A 51 -6.95 -0.10 2.96
N ALA A 52 -5.71 -0.40 2.57
CA ALA A 52 -5.22 -0.19 1.21
C ALA A 52 -6.09 -0.91 0.18
N THR A 53 -6.43 -2.18 0.47
CA THR A 53 -7.23 -3.04 -0.41
C THR A 53 -8.66 -2.53 -0.56
N ILE A 54 -9.29 -2.09 0.54
CA ILE A 54 -10.63 -1.47 0.49
C ILE A 54 -10.61 -0.27 -0.46
N PHE A 55 -9.59 0.59 -0.34
CA PHE A 55 -9.45 1.77 -1.19
C PHE A 55 -9.26 1.40 -2.67
N GLY A 56 -8.39 0.43 -2.96
CA GLY A 56 -8.09 -0.01 -4.33
C GLY A 56 -9.22 -0.77 -5.01
N LEU A 57 -9.86 -1.73 -4.33
CA LEU A 57 -11.03 -2.43 -4.86
C LEU A 57 -12.20 -1.48 -5.05
N GLY A 58 -12.38 -0.55 -4.12
CA GLY A 58 -13.37 0.49 -4.25
C GLY A 58 -13.15 1.35 -5.49
N TYR A 59 -11.92 1.80 -5.74
CA TYR A 59 -11.54 2.50 -6.96
C TYR A 59 -11.83 1.64 -8.21
N PHE A 60 -11.50 0.35 -8.20
CA PHE A 60 -11.75 -0.57 -9.30
C PHE A 60 -13.24 -0.72 -9.62
N ILE A 61 -14.08 -0.85 -8.60
CA ILE A 61 -15.54 -0.91 -8.77
C ILE A 61 -16.08 0.43 -9.28
N TYR A 62 -15.58 1.54 -8.73
CA TYR A 62 -15.98 2.89 -9.13
C TYR A 62 -15.73 3.14 -10.61
N ILE A 63 -14.50 2.95 -11.09
CA ILE A 63 -14.12 3.24 -12.49
C ILE A 63 -14.84 2.32 -13.49
N ARG A 64 -15.28 1.14 -13.04
CA ARG A 64 -16.11 0.22 -13.82
C ARG A 64 -17.58 0.66 -13.84
N SER A 65 -18.09 1.26 -12.77
CA SER A 65 -19.49 1.61 -12.65
C SER A 65 -19.81 2.89 -13.43
N LYS A 66 -20.47 2.77 -14.58
CA LYS A 66 -20.95 3.94 -15.37
C LYS A 66 -22.03 4.78 -14.66
N LYS A 67 -22.46 4.39 -13.46
CA LYS A 67 -23.73 4.81 -12.82
C LYS A 67 -23.56 5.62 -11.53
N HIS A 68 -22.38 5.63 -10.91
CA HIS A 68 -22.18 6.29 -9.61
C HIS A 68 -21.18 7.44 -9.71
N THR A 69 -21.59 8.63 -9.24
CA THR A 69 -20.72 9.80 -9.16
C THR A 69 -19.56 9.53 -8.19
N PRO A 70 -18.32 9.94 -8.50
CA PRO A 70 -17.14 9.76 -7.64
C PRO A 70 -17.35 10.18 -6.19
N ALA A 71 -18.16 11.22 -5.97
CA ALA A 71 -18.53 11.70 -4.64
C ALA A 71 -19.18 10.63 -3.75
N VAL A 72 -19.94 9.68 -4.32
CA VAL A 72 -20.61 8.60 -3.56
C VAL A 72 -19.59 7.55 -3.14
N PHE A 73 -18.69 7.16 -4.05
CA PHE A 73 -17.62 6.21 -3.73
C PHE A 73 -16.67 6.78 -2.66
N PHE A 74 -16.18 8.00 -2.84
CA PHE A 74 -15.30 8.65 -1.86
C PHE A 74 -16.02 8.92 -0.54
N SER A 75 -17.33 9.23 -0.55
CA SER A 75 -18.12 9.33 0.69
C SER A 75 -18.21 8.02 1.44
N TRP A 76 -18.44 6.89 0.75
CA TRP A 76 -18.49 5.57 1.38
C TRP A 76 -17.13 5.08 1.85
N ALA A 77 -16.08 5.28 1.06
CA ALA A 77 -14.71 4.96 1.47
C ALA A 77 -14.31 5.78 2.70
N THR A 78 -14.62 7.07 2.71
CA THR A 78 -14.41 7.95 3.88
C THR A 78 -15.23 7.48 5.07
N PHE A 79 -16.51 7.14 4.88
CA PHE A 79 -17.36 6.60 5.94
C PHE A 79 -16.79 5.31 6.55
N ILE A 80 -16.34 4.36 5.73
CA ILE A 80 -15.73 3.10 6.20
C ILE A 80 -14.43 3.38 6.96
N LEU A 81 -13.57 4.27 6.46
CA LEU A 81 -12.34 4.65 7.14
C LEU A 81 -12.62 5.34 8.48
N VAL A 82 -13.59 6.26 8.52
CA VAL A 82 -14.04 6.92 9.75
C VAL A 82 -14.65 5.91 10.72
N PHE A 83 -15.42 4.94 10.23
CA PHE A 83 -16.05 3.91 11.05
C PHE A 83 -15.03 2.94 11.65
N ILE A 84 -14.03 2.51 10.86
CA ILE A 84 -12.90 1.70 11.34
C ILE A 84 -12.11 2.47 12.40
N TRP A 85 -11.83 3.76 12.16
CA TRP A 85 -11.18 4.63 13.14
C TRP A 85 -12.01 4.79 14.42
N LEU A 86 -13.34 4.90 14.30
CA LEU A 86 -14.27 5.01 15.43
C LEU A 86 -14.28 3.73 16.26
N ILE A 87 -14.38 2.56 15.63
CA ILE A 87 -14.29 1.25 16.30
C ILE A 87 -12.95 1.11 17.00
N GLU A 88 -11.86 1.49 16.35
CA GLU A 88 -10.53 1.41 16.94
C GLU A 88 -10.40 2.33 18.17
N THR A 89 -10.96 3.55 18.10
CA THR A 89 -10.93 4.51 19.20
C THR A 89 -11.80 4.05 20.38
N SER A 90 -13.01 3.56 20.09
CA SER A 90 -13.95 3.05 21.09
C SER A 90 -13.43 1.77 21.76
N ALA A 91 -12.86 0.84 20.99
CA ALA A 91 -12.22 -0.35 21.53
C ALA A 91 -11.06 0.03 22.46
N LYS A 92 -10.23 1.01 22.09
CA LYS A 92 -9.14 1.50 22.96
C LYS A 92 -9.65 2.12 24.25
N GLN A 93 -10.69 2.95 24.21
CA GLN A 93 -11.29 3.52 25.43
C GLN A 93 -11.88 2.44 26.33
N PHE A 94 -12.56 1.44 25.74
CA PHE A 94 -13.07 0.29 26.45
C PHE A 94 -11.94 -0.52 27.10
N PHE A 95 -10.90 -0.88 26.36
CA PHE A 95 -9.77 -1.64 26.90
C PHE A 95 -8.97 -0.85 27.95
N LYS A 96 -8.80 0.47 27.78
CA LYS A 96 -8.12 1.33 28.75
C LYS A 96 -8.93 1.53 30.04
N ALA A 97 -10.25 1.45 29.96
CA ALA A 97 -11.17 1.55 31.10
C ALA A 97 -11.27 0.23 31.91
N TYR A 98 -11.17 -0.93 31.26
CA TYR A 98 -11.35 -2.24 31.91
C TYR A 98 -10.05 -3.02 32.14
N ILE A 99 -8.98 -2.73 31.40
CA ILE A 99 -7.67 -3.37 31.57
C ILE A 99 -6.62 -2.26 31.68
N ARG A 100 -5.95 -2.16 32.83
CA ARG A 100 -4.80 -1.24 33.07
C ARG A 100 -3.55 -1.68 32.26
N VAL A 101 -3.67 -1.83 30.95
CA VAL A 101 -2.51 -2.01 30.05
C VAL A 101 -2.06 -0.61 29.64
N GLY A 102 -1.02 -0.10 30.29
CA GLY A 102 -0.47 1.23 30.11
C GLY A 102 0.18 1.53 28.74
N SER A 103 0.03 0.68 27.73
CA SER A 103 0.76 0.81 26.46
C SER A 103 0.06 0.21 25.24
N LEU A 104 -1.26 0.36 25.11
CA LEU A 104 -1.92 0.19 23.80
C LEU A 104 -1.49 1.36 22.89
N SER A 105 -0.34 1.22 22.24
CA SER A 105 0.21 2.26 21.38
C SER A 105 -0.60 2.47 20.12
N ILE A 106 -0.77 3.74 19.77
CA ILE A 106 -1.34 4.16 18.50
C ILE A 106 -0.39 3.68 17.39
N LEU A 107 -0.92 3.03 16.35
CA LEU A 107 -0.16 2.52 15.20
C LEU A 107 0.95 1.48 15.52
N GLY A 108 0.93 0.85 16.70
CA GLY A 108 1.94 -0.15 17.09
C GLY A 108 3.34 0.44 17.33
N GLY A 109 3.41 1.69 17.82
CA GLY A 109 4.68 2.37 18.10
C GLY A 109 5.32 3.07 16.89
N ARG A 110 4.77 2.92 15.68
CA ARG A 110 5.36 3.46 14.44
C ARG A 110 5.56 4.98 14.44
N ILE A 111 4.75 5.73 15.20
CA ILE A 111 4.92 7.20 15.33
C ILE A 111 6.31 7.52 15.89
N GLU A 112 6.80 6.75 16.86
CA GLU A 112 8.14 6.90 17.44
C GLU A 112 9.22 6.68 16.37
N ALA A 113 9.10 5.59 15.60
CA ALA A 113 10.00 5.28 14.50
C ALA A 113 9.98 6.34 13.38
N TRP A 114 8.81 6.93 13.08
CA TRP A 114 8.68 7.97 12.06
C TRP A 114 9.34 9.27 12.48
N MET A 115 9.19 9.67 13.75
CA MET A 115 9.88 10.87 14.27
C MET A 115 11.39 10.71 14.20
N VAL A 116 11.90 9.54 14.59
CA VAL A 116 13.33 9.21 14.46
C VAL A 116 13.77 9.25 12.99
N ALA A 117 12.99 8.64 12.08
CA ALA A 117 13.30 8.64 10.65
C ALA A 117 13.37 10.05 10.06
N VAL A 118 12.43 10.93 10.44
CA VAL A 118 12.44 12.33 10.02
C VAL A 118 13.70 13.04 10.51
N ASN A 119 14.08 12.87 11.78
CA ASN A 119 15.30 13.47 12.32
C ASN A 119 16.56 12.98 11.60
N LEU A 120 16.66 11.68 11.32
CA LEU A 120 17.78 11.11 10.55
C LEU A 120 17.81 11.65 9.12
N PHE A 121 16.66 11.73 8.45
CA PHE A 121 16.57 12.33 7.12
C PHE A 121 17.09 13.78 7.12
N LEU A 122 16.72 14.58 8.12
CA LEU A 122 17.15 15.98 8.22
C LEU A 122 18.67 16.12 8.45
N GLU A 123 19.34 15.13 9.05
CA GLU A 123 20.80 15.12 9.18
C GLU A 123 21.51 14.92 7.82
N LYS A 124 20.97 14.07 6.93
CA LYS A 124 21.56 13.75 5.62
C LYS A 124 20.51 13.74 4.49
N PRO A 125 19.97 14.91 4.10
CA PRO A 125 18.78 14.96 3.26
C PRO A 125 19.01 14.58 1.80
N ILE A 126 20.21 14.73 1.26
CA ILE A 126 20.45 14.52 -0.18
C ILE A 126 20.67 13.05 -0.51
N PHE A 127 21.64 12.42 0.15
CA PHE A 127 22.10 11.05 -0.15
C PHE A 127 21.73 10.01 0.92
N GLY A 128 21.19 10.44 2.06
CA GLY A 128 20.90 9.55 3.18
C GLY A 128 22.16 8.89 3.73
N TYR A 129 22.01 7.67 4.23
CA TYR A 129 23.07 6.92 4.93
C TYR A 129 23.53 5.64 4.20
N GLY A 130 22.94 5.33 3.05
CA GLY A 130 23.19 4.11 2.27
C GLY A 130 21.97 3.19 2.22
N PHE A 131 21.94 2.30 1.22
CA PHE A 131 20.87 1.31 1.09
C PHE A 131 21.02 0.16 2.09
N GLY A 132 19.92 -0.27 2.71
CA GLY A 132 19.89 -1.45 3.58
C GLY A 132 20.61 -1.29 4.93
N VAL A 133 20.65 -0.07 5.49
CA VAL A 133 21.32 0.23 6.77
C VAL A 133 20.37 0.74 7.86
N GLU A 134 19.06 0.63 7.66
CA GLU A 134 18.03 1.18 8.56
C GLU A 134 18.16 0.61 9.99
N ASP A 135 18.26 -0.70 10.10
CA ASP A 135 18.54 -1.45 11.34
C ASP A 135 19.88 -1.04 11.97
N LYS A 136 20.93 -0.91 11.15
CA LYS A 136 22.28 -0.53 11.60
C LYS A 136 22.34 0.89 12.13
N ILE A 137 21.62 1.83 11.52
CA ILE A 137 21.58 3.23 11.97
C ILE A 137 20.85 3.33 13.29
N PHE A 138 19.73 2.63 13.45
CA PHE A 138 19.00 2.60 14.71
C PHE A 138 19.88 2.07 15.84
N ALA A 139 20.63 1.00 15.58
CA ALA A 139 21.62 0.48 16.53
C ALA A 139 22.76 1.50 16.81
N LEU A 140 23.35 2.09 15.77
CA LEU A 140 24.47 3.04 15.89
C LEU A 140 24.08 4.29 16.70
N LYS A 141 22.87 4.81 16.45
CA LYS A 141 22.33 6.00 17.12
C LYS A 141 21.73 5.68 18.50
N LYS A 142 21.83 4.42 18.95
CA LYS A 142 21.30 3.92 20.22
C LYS A 142 19.84 4.31 20.43
N VAL A 143 19.05 4.20 19.35
CA VAL A 143 17.62 4.51 19.41
C VAL A 143 16.95 3.44 20.27
N VAL A 144 16.45 3.86 21.43
CA VAL A 144 15.66 3.01 22.31
C VAL A 144 14.20 3.28 22.02
N PHE A 145 13.54 2.32 21.39
CA PHE A 145 12.10 2.39 21.21
C PHE A 145 11.39 1.96 22.48
N HIS A 146 10.54 2.84 23.02
CA HIS A 146 9.76 2.54 24.22
C HIS A 146 8.56 1.66 23.90
N VAL A 147 8.06 1.72 22.66
CA VAL A 147 6.87 0.97 22.26
C VAL A 147 6.96 0.30 20.89
N HIS A 148 7.85 0.78 20.01
CA HIS A 148 8.06 0.19 18.70
C HIS A 148 8.90 -1.10 18.80
N SER A 149 8.31 -2.23 18.44
CA SER A 149 9.02 -3.51 18.30
C SER A 149 9.32 -3.77 16.82
N GLY A 150 10.45 -3.26 16.32
CA GLY A 150 10.86 -3.52 14.94
C GLY A 150 12.19 -2.88 14.55
N GLU A 151 12.87 -3.52 13.60
CA GLU A 151 14.15 -3.07 13.01
C GLU A 151 13.95 -2.01 11.91
N TYR A 152 12.71 -1.75 11.52
CA TYR A 152 12.34 -0.89 10.40
C TYR A 152 11.35 0.20 10.83
N VAL A 153 11.26 1.28 10.05
CA VAL A 153 10.36 2.44 10.21
C VAL A 153 8.90 2.07 9.93
N HIS A 154 8.67 0.98 9.19
CA HIS A 154 7.35 0.59 8.69
C HIS A 154 6.64 1.73 7.92
N ASN A 155 7.41 2.43 7.11
CA ASN A 155 6.94 3.39 6.13
C ASN A 155 7.98 3.43 5.03
N SER A 156 7.60 2.92 3.86
CA SER A 156 8.51 2.79 2.73
C SER A 156 9.02 4.15 2.23
N PHE A 157 8.23 5.22 2.37
CA PHE A 157 8.64 6.57 1.96
C PHE A 157 9.73 7.11 2.88
N LEU A 158 9.52 7.04 4.19
CA LEU A 158 10.51 7.48 5.18
C LEU A 158 11.76 6.59 5.14
N GLY A 159 11.61 5.28 4.96
CA GLY A 159 12.74 4.36 4.82
C GLY A 159 13.65 4.71 3.65
N ILE A 160 13.08 5.00 2.47
CA ILE A 160 13.87 5.46 1.31
C ILE A 160 14.53 6.82 1.58
N LEU A 161 13.83 7.76 2.24
CA LEU A 161 14.41 9.07 2.59
C LEU A 161 15.61 8.93 3.54
N VAL A 162 15.52 8.08 4.56
CA VAL A 162 16.65 7.81 5.47
C VAL A 162 17.79 7.13 4.73
N GLN A 163 17.50 6.12 3.93
CA GLN A 163 18.54 5.31 3.28
C GLN A 163 19.22 6.04 2.11
N LEU A 164 18.46 6.70 1.25
CA LEU A 164 18.94 7.25 -0.02
C LEU A 164 18.71 8.76 -0.19
N GLY A 165 18.12 9.42 0.81
CA GLY A 165 17.80 10.84 0.75
C GLY A 165 16.74 11.20 -0.30
N LEU A 166 16.65 12.49 -0.59
CA LEU A 166 15.78 13.05 -1.63
C LEU A 166 16.13 12.50 -3.01
N LEU A 167 17.41 12.26 -3.30
CA LEU A 167 17.82 11.76 -4.62
C LEU A 167 17.22 10.38 -4.89
N GLY A 168 17.37 9.44 -3.95
CA GLY A 168 16.78 8.12 -4.09
C GLY A 168 15.26 8.15 -4.08
N PHE A 169 14.66 9.01 -3.25
CA PHE A 169 13.21 9.20 -3.23
C PHE A 169 12.67 9.65 -4.58
N VAL A 170 13.30 10.66 -5.20
CA VAL A 170 12.89 11.18 -6.51
C VAL A 170 13.02 10.10 -7.58
N ILE A 171 14.18 9.45 -7.68
CA ILE A 171 14.43 8.42 -8.70
C ILE A 171 13.43 7.26 -8.58
N PHE A 172 13.07 6.89 -7.34
CA PHE A 172 12.26 5.71 -7.10
C PHE A 172 10.75 5.98 -7.17
N PHE A 173 10.26 7.01 -6.48
CA PHE A 173 8.82 7.25 -6.33
C PHE A 173 8.23 8.15 -7.40
N VAL A 174 8.98 9.12 -7.95
CA VAL A 174 8.42 10.04 -8.97
C VAL A 174 7.93 9.28 -10.20
N PRO A 175 8.66 8.30 -10.78
CA PRO A 175 8.14 7.53 -11.91
C PRO A 175 6.83 6.79 -11.59
N LEU A 176 6.71 6.22 -10.38
CA LEU A 176 5.50 5.52 -9.94
C LEU A 176 4.32 6.47 -9.76
N PHE A 177 4.55 7.65 -9.18
CA PHE A 177 3.52 8.67 -9.04
C PHE A 177 3.11 9.26 -10.39
N LEU A 178 4.06 9.54 -11.29
CA LEU A 178 3.76 9.99 -12.65
C LEU A 178 2.94 8.96 -13.42
N LEU A 179 3.27 7.67 -13.31
CA LEU A 179 2.46 6.59 -13.88
C LEU A 179 1.04 6.60 -13.29
N LEU A 180 0.92 6.68 -11.97
CA LEU A 180 -0.38 6.73 -11.31
C LEU A 180 -1.21 7.94 -11.78
N PHE A 181 -0.64 9.15 -11.74
CA PHE A 181 -1.36 10.36 -12.14
C PHE A 181 -1.76 10.32 -13.61
N LYS A 182 -0.87 9.89 -14.49
CA LYS A 182 -1.20 9.69 -15.90
C LYS A 182 -2.39 8.74 -16.07
N GLU A 183 -2.42 7.64 -15.33
CA GLU A 183 -3.52 6.65 -15.42
C GLU A 183 -4.84 7.13 -14.78
N LEU A 184 -4.76 7.95 -13.74
CA LEU A 184 -5.93 8.55 -13.08
C LEU A 184 -6.58 9.65 -13.94
N PHE A 185 -5.76 10.44 -14.64
CA PHE A 185 -6.23 11.53 -15.50
C PHE A 185 -6.37 11.13 -16.97
N TYR A 186 -6.14 9.85 -17.30
CA TYR A 186 -6.35 9.32 -18.64
C TYR A 186 -7.84 9.43 -19.02
N ARG A 187 -8.16 10.39 -19.91
CA ARG A 187 -9.51 10.58 -20.43
C ARG A 187 -9.88 9.44 -21.37
N GLN A 188 -11.01 8.80 -21.07
CA GLN A 188 -11.62 7.78 -21.91
C GLN A 188 -12.45 8.47 -23.00
N GLU A 189 -11.78 8.93 -24.05
CA GLU A 189 -12.48 9.27 -25.29
C GLU A 189 -12.76 7.95 -26.03
N ASP A 190 -14.03 7.50 -26.02
CA ASP A 190 -14.67 6.40 -26.76
C ASP A 190 -13.98 5.03 -26.89
N ARG A 191 -12.82 4.81 -26.26
CA ARG A 191 -12.06 3.56 -26.35
C ARG A 191 -12.48 2.51 -25.32
N VAL A 192 -12.56 1.27 -25.77
CA VAL A 192 -12.75 0.10 -24.92
C VAL A 192 -11.45 -0.23 -24.20
N VAL A 193 -11.30 0.24 -22.96
CA VAL A 193 -10.15 -0.08 -22.12
C VAL A 193 -10.32 -1.49 -21.51
N PRO A 194 -9.31 -2.38 -21.61
CA PRO A 194 -9.37 -3.72 -21.01
C PRO A 194 -9.58 -3.65 -19.48
N LEU A 195 -10.43 -4.52 -18.95
CA LEU A 195 -10.72 -4.56 -17.51
C LEU A 195 -9.46 -4.82 -16.67
N LEU A 196 -8.49 -5.55 -17.22
CA LEU A 196 -7.19 -5.80 -16.61
C LEU A 196 -6.42 -4.50 -16.32
N ARG A 197 -6.51 -3.48 -17.20
CA ARG A 197 -5.82 -2.19 -16.97
C ARG A 197 -6.34 -1.50 -15.71
N TYR A 198 -7.65 -1.52 -15.46
CA TYR A 198 -8.21 -0.99 -14.22
C TYR A 198 -7.76 -1.77 -12.99
N ALA A 199 -7.63 -3.09 -13.11
CA ALA A 199 -7.18 -3.94 -12.00
C ALA A 199 -5.71 -3.68 -11.67
N LEU A 200 -4.86 -3.53 -12.69
CA LEU A 200 -3.45 -3.15 -12.53
C LEU A 200 -3.30 -1.77 -11.89
N ARG A 201 -4.12 -0.79 -12.31
CA ARG A 201 -4.17 0.54 -11.65
C ARG A 201 -4.58 0.44 -10.19
N ALA A 202 -5.63 -0.34 -9.90
CA ALA A 202 -6.09 -0.56 -8.54
C ALA A 202 -5.00 -1.22 -7.68
N SER A 203 -4.31 -2.24 -8.20
CA SER A 203 -3.16 -2.86 -7.53
C SER A 203 -2.05 -1.84 -7.26
N LEU A 204 -1.70 -0.97 -8.22
CA LEU A 204 -0.72 0.10 -8.01
C LEU A 204 -1.14 1.05 -6.86
N ILE A 205 -2.41 1.45 -6.80
CA ILE A 205 -2.97 2.28 -5.72
C ILE A 205 -2.84 1.57 -4.37
N VAL A 206 -3.25 0.29 -4.28
CA VAL A 206 -3.12 -0.52 -3.05
C VAL A 206 -1.66 -0.52 -2.60
N ARG A 207 -0.70 -0.68 -3.51
CA ARG A 207 0.73 -0.74 -3.18
C ARG A 207 1.30 0.57 -2.68
N LEU A 208 0.97 1.67 -3.33
CA LEU A 208 1.42 2.99 -2.90
C LEU A 208 0.81 3.34 -1.55
N PHE A 209 -0.44 2.94 -1.28
CA PHE A 209 -1.04 3.10 0.05
C PHE A 209 -0.35 2.21 1.10
N CYS A 210 -0.06 0.95 0.78
CA CYS A 210 0.70 0.06 1.66
C CYS A 210 2.08 0.64 2.03
N CYS A 211 2.71 1.45 1.17
CA CYS A 211 3.98 2.11 1.49
C CYS A 211 3.89 3.03 2.72
N MET A 212 2.72 3.60 3.03
CA MET A 212 2.54 4.45 4.20
C MET A 212 2.60 3.67 5.51
N SER A 213 2.32 2.38 5.46
CA SER A 213 2.25 1.52 6.64
C SER A 213 3.27 0.40 6.64
N GLU A 214 3.92 0.05 5.54
CA GLU A 214 4.82 -1.10 5.50
C GLU A 214 6.13 -0.77 4.79
N SER A 215 7.23 -1.33 5.30
CA SER A 215 8.58 -1.25 4.72
C SER A 215 8.82 -2.45 3.80
N TRP A 216 8.23 -2.42 2.60
CA TRP A 216 8.28 -3.55 1.66
C TRP A 216 9.01 -3.21 0.36
N ILE A 217 8.99 -1.94 -0.07
CA ILE A 217 9.34 -1.56 -1.44
C ILE A 217 10.84 -1.66 -1.74
N TYR A 218 11.66 -1.58 -0.69
CA TYR A 218 13.11 -1.75 -0.71
C TYR A 218 13.57 -3.08 -0.10
N SER A 219 12.63 -4.00 0.19
CA SER A 219 12.97 -5.34 0.68
C SER A 219 13.35 -6.22 -0.52
N VAL A 220 14.59 -6.07 -0.98
CA VAL A 220 15.15 -6.82 -2.12
C VAL A 220 15.09 -8.32 -1.81
N GLY A 221 14.61 -9.10 -2.78
CA GLY A 221 14.41 -10.54 -2.61
C GLY A 221 13.11 -10.93 -1.89
N SER A 222 12.28 -9.97 -1.46
CA SER A 222 10.96 -10.30 -0.95
C SER A 222 10.05 -10.86 -2.05
N GLY A 223 9.26 -11.88 -1.71
CA GLY A 223 8.30 -12.50 -2.65
C GLY A 223 7.19 -11.56 -3.15
N VAL A 224 7.11 -10.34 -2.62
CA VAL A 224 6.13 -9.33 -3.02
C VAL A 224 6.67 -8.36 -4.07
N MET A 225 7.99 -8.10 -4.06
CA MET A 225 8.60 -7.08 -4.90
C MET A 225 8.49 -7.44 -6.38
N LEU A 226 8.76 -8.70 -6.74
CA LEU A 226 8.71 -9.16 -8.13
C LEU A 226 7.30 -9.10 -8.72
N PRO A 227 6.24 -9.62 -8.07
CA PRO A 227 4.87 -9.46 -8.56
C PRO A 227 4.45 -7.99 -8.73
N PHE A 228 4.88 -7.09 -7.84
CA PHE A 228 4.57 -5.67 -7.95
C PHE A 228 5.16 -5.06 -9.23
N TRP A 229 6.46 -5.28 -9.49
CA TRP A 229 7.12 -4.73 -10.66
C TRP A 229 6.57 -5.31 -11.96
N ILE A 230 6.20 -6.60 -11.98
CA ILE A 230 5.51 -7.20 -13.13
C ILE A 230 4.20 -6.46 -13.40
N MET A 231 3.37 -6.22 -12.38
CA MET A 231 2.10 -5.49 -12.56
C MET A 231 2.32 -4.06 -13.02
N ALA A 232 3.34 -3.37 -12.49
CA ALA A 232 3.70 -2.02 -12.92
C ALA A 232 4.15 -2.00 -14.39
N MET A 233 5.00 -2.94 -14.82
CA MET A 233 5.44 -3.08 -16.20
C MET A 233 4.28 -3.41 -17.16
N LEU A 234 3.37 -4.30 -16.76
CA LEU A 234 2.16 -4.60 -17.54
C LEU A 234 1.27 -3.37 -17.70
N LEU A 235 1.13 -2.55 -16.65
CA LEU A 235 0.38 -1.30 -16.73
C LEU A 235 1.04 -0.33 -17.72
N VAL A 236 2.36 -0.19 -17.66
CA VAL A 236 3.13 0.63 -18.61
C VAL A 236 2.96 0.11 -20.04
N PHE A 237 2.99 -1.20 -20.26
CA PHE A 237 2.77 -1.81 -21.57
C PHE A 237 1.41 -1.41 -22.16
N TYR A 238 0.32 -1.49 -21.39
CA TYR A 238 -0.99 -1.01 -21.82
C TYR A 238 -1.01 0.49 -22.11
N CYS A 239 -0.23 1.29 -21.38
CA CYS A 239 -0.11 2.73 -21.66
C CYS A 239 0.59 3.05 -22.99
N TYR A 240 1.48 2.17 -23.46
CA TYR A 240 2.20 2.34 -24.73
C TYR A 240 1.38 1.83 -25.89
N ARG A 241 0.79 0.63 -25.78
CA ARG A 241 -0.06 0.06 -26.82
C ARG A 241 -1.20 0.99 -27.23
N ASP A 242 -1.85 1.62 -26.25
CA ASP A 242 -2.96 2.54 -26.52
C ASP A 242 -2.48 3.83 -27.24
N LYS A 243 -1.20 4.20 -27.13
CA LYS A 243 -0.63 5.30 -27.93
C LYS A 243 -0.39 4.90 -29.38
N GLU A 244 0.10 3.68 -29.62
CA GLU A 244 0.32 3.16 -30.98
C GLU A 244 -1.00 3.02 -31.74
N GLU A 245 -2.07 2.59 -31.07
CA GLU A 245 -3.42 2.55 -31.65
C GLU A 245 -4.03 3.96 -31.86
N ALA A 246 -3.37 5.05 -31.42
CA ALA A 246 -3.83 6.43 -31.57
C ALA A 246 -3.15 7.22 -32.69
N THR A 247 -2.00 6.76 -33.16
CA THR A 247 -1.22 7.32 -34.28
C THR A 247 -1.58 6.63 -35.58
#